data_AF-X0QIG8-F1
#
_entry.id   AF-X0QIG8-F1
#
_cell.length_a   1.000
_cell.length_b   1.000
_cell.length_c   1.000
_cell.angle_alpha   90.00
_cell.angle_beta   90.00
_cell.angle_gamma   90.00
#
_symmetry.space_group_name_H-M   'P 1'
#
loop_
_entity.id
_entity.type
_entity.pdbx_description
1 polymer ?
#
loop_
_entity_poly.entity_id
_entity_poly.type
_entity_poly.pdbx_seq_one_letter_code
_entity_poly.pdbx_strand_id
1 'polypeptide(L)'
;MTARAVAAASRQSEVLDDPTEYERAVAAAVARIDADPDFVSGTWRAWCIVPDSVEFWQADAGRRHVRQLYRRESEKWIREVLWP
;
A
#
# COMPACT_ATOMS: atom_id res chain seq x y z
N MET A 1 20.90 -3.73 -3.30
CA MET A 1 19.89 -2.72 -3.65
C MET A 1 18.72 -2.86 -2.68
N THR A 2 18.34 -1.80 -1.95
CA THR A 2 17.29 -1.88 -0.91
C THR A 2 15.96 -1.33 -1.43
N ALA A 3 14.83 -1.79 -0.87
CA ALA A 3 13.50 -1.28 -1.21
C ALA A 3 13.38 0.25 -0.99
N ARG A 4 14.08 0.79 0.01
CA ARG A 4 14.14 2.23 0.30
C ARG A 4 14.77 3.02 -0.85
N ALA A 5 15.87 2.51 -1.44
CA ALA A 5 16.52 3.17 -2.57
C ALA A 5 15.65 3.15 -3.83
N VAL A 6 14.98 2.02 -4.10
CA VAL A 6 14.04 1.91 -5.22
C VAL A 6 12.88 2.89 -5.06
N ALA A 7 12.29 2.95 -3.86
CA ALA A 7 11.19 3.88 -3.56
C ALA A 7 11.63 5.35 -3.65
N ALA A 8 12.85 5.68 -3.24
CA ALA A 8 13.41 7.03 -3.34
C ALA A 8 13.72 7.47 -4.78
N ALA A 9 14.13 6.53 -5.64
CA ALA A 9 14.43 6.77 -7.05
C ALA A 9 13.16 6.77 -7.94
N SER A 10 12.07 6.18 -7.46
CA SER A 10 10.90 5.90 -8.29
C SER A 10 10.16 7.17 -8.70
N ARG A 11 9.95 7.31 -10.01
CA ARG A 11 8.89 8.15 -10.61
C ARG A 11 7.70 7.26 -10.92
N GLN A 12 7.06 6.78 -9.85
CA GLN A 12 6.06 5.72 -9.95
C GLN A 12 5.01 6.05 -11.02
N SER A 13 4.79 5.11 -11.94
CA SER A 13 3.82 5.18 -13.05
C SER A 13 4.15 6.11 -14.22
N GLU A 14 5.31 6.78 -14.24
CA GLU A 14 5.80 7.46 -15.44
C GLU A 14 6.30 6.47 -16.50
N VAL A 15 6.30 6.89 -17.78
CA VAL A 15 6.85 6.10 -18.88
C VAL A 15 8.38 5.99 -18.71
N LEU A 16 8.92 4.78 -18.88
CA LEU A 16 10.36 4.52 -18.85
C LEU A 16 10.85 4.22 -20.27
N ASP A 17 11.47 5.22 -20.91
CA ASP A 17 11.93 5.11 -22.31
C ASP A 17 13.27 4.36 -22.44
N ASP A 18 14.15 4.47 -21.43
CA ASP A 18 15.46 3.81 -21.36
C ASP A 18 15.58 2.98 -20.08
N PRO A 19 15.64 1.64 -20.17
CA PRO A 19 15.82 0.77 -19.01
C PRO A 19 17.05 1.09 -18.17
N THR A 20 18.10 1.67 -18.75
CA THR A 20 19.33 2.04 -18.01
C THR A 20 19.15 3.28 -17.14
N GLU A 21 18.13 4.11 -17.38
CA GLU A 21 17.79 5.24 -16.51
C GLU A 21 17.38 4.75 -15.11
N TYR A 22 16.62 3.66 -15.03
CA TYR A 22 16.22 3.07 -13.76
C TYR A 22 17.44 2.68 -12.90
N GLU A 23 18.39 1.94 -13.47
CA GLU A 23 19.59 1.51 -12.75
C GLU A 23 20.44 2.70 -12.27
N ARG A 24 20.60 3.73 -13.12
CA ARG A 24 21.31 4.97 -12.74
C ARG A 24 20.60 5.70 -11.59
N ALA A 25 19.27 5.83 -11.65
CA ALA A 25 18.49 6.49 -10.63
C ALA A 25 18.56 5.76 -9.29
N VAL A 26 18.47 4.42 -9.31
CA VAL A 26 18.57 3.63 -8.07
C VAL A 26 19.98 3.66 -7.49
N ALA A 27 21.03 3.58 -8.31
CA ALA A 27 22.41 3.70 -7.84
C ALA A 27 22.67 5.07 -7.18
N ALA A 28 22.15 6.16 -7.76
CA ALA A 28 22.23 7.49 -7.18
C ALA A 28 21.47 7.58 -5.84
N ALA A 29 20.30 6.93 -5.73
CA ALA A 29 19.55 6.87 -4.48
C ALA A 29 20.27 6.06 -3.40
N VAL A 30 20.92 4.94 -3.75
CA VAL A 30 21.78 4.18 -2.83
C VAL A 30 22.90 5.06 -2.29
N ALA A 31 23.66 5.72 -3.18
CA ALA A 31 24.75 6.60 -2.77
C ALA A 31 24.27 7.75 -1.86
N ARG A 32 23.07 8.29 -2.13
CA ARG A 32 22.46 9.33 -1.29
C ARG A 32 22.12 8.81 0.11
N ILE A 33 21.51 7.63 0.20
CA ILE A 33 21.13 7.01 1.48
C ILE A 33 22.37 6.56 2.27
N ASP A 34 23.41 6.08 1.60
CA ASP A 34 24.66 5.69 2.27
C ASP A 34 25.39 6.91 2.85
N ALA A 35 25.30 8.07 2.17
CA ALA A 35 25.84 9.33 2.67
C ALA A 35 24.98 9.98 3.77
N ASP A 36 23.67 9.73 3.76
CA ASP A 36 22.71 10.23 4.75
C ASP A 36 21.68 9.12 5.09
N PRO A 37 21.97 8.29 6.11
CA PRO A 37 21.08 7.22 6.53
C PRO A 37 19.71 7.68 7.02
N ASP A 38 19.54 8.97 7.33
CA ASP A 38 18.27 9.57 7.78
C ASP A 38 17.46 10.18 6.61
N PHE A 39 18.00 10.17 5.38
CA PHE A 39 17.33 10.71 4.20
C PHE A 39 15.95 10.09 3.97
N VAL A 40 14.90 10.92 3.99
CA VAL A 40 13.54 10.51 3.62
C VAL A 40 13.16 11.14 2.29
N SER A 41 12.70 10.33 1.35
CA SER A 41 12.20 10.84 0.07
C SER A 41 10.97 11.72 0.28
N GLY A 42 11.00 12.94 -0.27
CA GLY A 42 9.86 13.87 -0.22
C GLY A 42 8.66 13.45 -1.08
N THR A 43 8.88 12.58 -2.07
CA THR A 43 7.83 12.08 -2.98
C THR A 43 7.17 10.80 -2.48
N TRP A 44 7.83 10.08 -1.57
CA TRP A 44 7.27 8.87 -0.98
C TRP A 44 6.31 9.21 0.16
N ARG A 45 5.15 8.55 0.18
CA ARG A 45 4.12 8.76 1.19
C ARG A 45 3.57 7.42 1.67
N ALA A 46 3.34 7.31 2.97
CA ALA A 46 2.53 6.25 3.56
C ALA A 46 1.14 6.80 3.87
N TRP A 47 0.10 6.03 3.55
CA TRP A 47 -1.27 6.36 3.90
C TRP A 47 -1.81 5.29 4.85
N CYS A 48 -2.60 5.72 5.85
CA CYS A 48 -3.31 4.82 6.74
C CYS A 48 -4.81 4.98 6.48
N ILE A 49 -5.47 3.89 6.11
CA ILE A 49 -6.93 3.84 5.99
C ILE A 49 -7.48 3.52 7.37
N VAL A 50 -8.27 4.43 7.93
CA VAL A 50 -9.06 4.19 9.13
C VAL A 50 -10.44 3.74 8.67
N PRO A 51 -10.78 2.44 8.74
CA PRO A 51 -12.04 1.96 8.18
C PRO A 51 -13.21 2.38 9.06
N ASP A 52 -14.26 2.90 8.42
CA ASP A 52 -15.59 3.02 9.04
C ASP A 52 -16.38 1.70 8.95
N SER A 53 -15.98 0.82 8.01
CA SER A 53 -16.57 -0.51 7.85
C SER A 53 -15.59 -1.53 7.26
N VAL A 54 -15.78 -2.80 7.61
CA VAL A 54 -15.05 -3.95 7.04
C VAL A 54 -16.05 -5.07 6.79
N GLU A 55 -16.11 -5.59 5.57
CA GLU A 55 -16.92 -6.77 5.25
C GLU A 55 -16.02 -7.99 5.05
N PHE A 56 -16.37 -9.09 5.72
CA PHE A 56 -15.84 -10.41 5.42
C PHE A 56 -16.87 -11.17 4.59
N TRP A 57 -16.48 -11.50 3.37
CA TRP A 57 -17.27 -12.28 2.44
C TRP A 57 -16.64 -13.66 2.28
N GLN A 58 -17.43 -14.72 2.47
CA GLN A 58 -17.00 -16.10 2.30
C GLN A 58 -17.88 -16.81 1.29
N ALA A 59 -17.24 -17.36 0.26
CA ALA A 59 -17.92 -18.13 -0.79
C ALA A 59 -18.62 -19.37 -0.21
N ASP A 60 -19.71 -19.74 -0.85
CA ASP A 60 -20.48 -20.96 -0.58
C ASP A 60 -20.88 -21.56 -1.92
N ALA A 61 -20.70 -22.87 -2.08
CA ALA A 61 -20.94 -23.56 -3.35
C ALA A 61 -22.43 -23.55 -3.76
N GLY A 62 -23.35 -23.46 -2.80
CA GLY A 62 -24.78 -23.30 -3.03
C GLY A 62 -25.22 -21.86 -3.24
N ARG A 63 -24.28 -20.92 -3.46
CA ARG A 63 -24.52 -19.47 -3.59
C ARG A 63 -25.13 -18.81 -2.34
N ARG A 64 -25.02 -19.45 -1.17
CA ARG A 64 -25.43 -18.87 0.12
C ARG A 64 -24.22 -18.32 0.87
N HIS A 65 -23.58 -17.33 0.25
CA HIS A 65 -22.39 -16.68 0.77
C HIS A 65 -22.60 -16.13 2.18
N VAL A 66 -21.59 -16.32 3.04
CA VAL A 66 -21.62 -15.73 4.38
C VAL A 66 -21.02 -14.34 4.29
N ARG A 67 -21.79 -13.34 4.71
CA ARG A 67 -21.40 -11.94 4.68
C ARG A 67 -21.50 -11.34 6.07
N GLN A 68 -20.36 -11.02 6.66
CA GLN A 68 -20.25 -10.41 7.98
C GLN A 68 -19.77 -8.97 7.82
N LEU A 69 -20.64 -8.00 8.09
CA LEU A 69 -20.30 -6.58 8.06
C LEU A 69 -19.95 -6.12 9.48
N TYR A 70 -18.78 -5.53 9.62
CA TYR A 70 -18.40 -4.77 10.80
C TYR A 70 -18.49 -3.29 10.46
N ARG A 71 -19.21 -2.52 11.28
CA ARG A 71 -19.37 -1.07 11.14
C ARG A 71 -18.91 -0.39 12.42
N ARG A 72 -18.17 0.70 12.30
CA ARG A 72 -17.74 1.49 13.44
C ARG A 72 -18.90 2.41 13.86
N GLU A 73 -19.30 2.29 15.12
CA GLU A 73 -20.24 3.19 15.79
C GLU A 73 -19.55 3.76 17.03
N SER A 74 -19.19 5.04 16.98
CA SER A 74 -18.32 5.67 17.98
C SER A 74 -17.02 4.88 18.16
N GLU A 75 -16.71 4.41 19.37
CA GLU A 75 -15.50 3.63 19.69
C GLU A 75 -15.72 2.11 19.61
N LYS A 76 -16.89 1.66 19.15
CA LYS A 76 -17.25 0.24 19.11
C LYS A 76 -17.45 -0.23 17.68
N TRP A 77 -17.27 -1.53 17.49
CA TRP A 77 -17.65 -2.22 16.27
C TRP A 77 -18.99 -2.93 16.50
N ILE A 78 -19.96 -2.62 15.65
CA ILE A 78 -21.17 -3.43 15.53
C ILE A 78 -20.95 -4.47 14.45
N ARG A 79 -21.57 -5.65 14.62
CA ARG A 79 -21.50 -6.76 13.67
C ARG A 79 -22.89 -7.10 13.16
N GLU A 80 -23.03 -7.18 11.86
CA GLU A 80 -24.27 -7.51 11.16
C GLU A 80 -24.03 -8.65 10.16
N VAL A 81 -25.06 -9.46 9.93
CA VAL A 81 -25.06 -10.49 8.89
C VAL A 81 -25.88 -9.97 7.72
N LEU A 82 -25.28 -9.95 6.53
CA LEU A 82 -25.96 -9.49 5.31
C LEU A 82 -26.53 -10.67 4.53
N TRP A 83 -27.51 -10.38 3.67
CA TRP A 83 -28.01 -11.33 2.68
C TRP A 83 -26.90 -11.76 1.70
N PRO A 84 -26.78 -13.06 1.38
CA PRO A 84 -25.81 -13.62 0.43
C PRO A 84 -25.68 -12.90 -0.92
#